data_AF-A0A6V8NKQ0-F1
#
_entry.id   AF-A0A6V8NKQ0-F1
#
_cell.length_a   1.000
_cell.length_b   1.000
_cell.length_c   1.000
_cell.angle_alpha   90.00
_cell.angle_beta   90.00
_cell.angle_gamma   90.00
#
_symmetry.space_group_name_H-M   'P 1'
#
loop_
_entity.id
_entity.type
_entity.pdbx_description
1 polymer ?
#
loop_
_entity_poly.entity_id
_entity_poly.type
_entity_poly.pdbx_seq_one_letter_code
_entity_poly.pdbx_strand_id
1 'polypeptide(L)'
;LILVSSLANIPNALLGLTLPEIIGNLCEPGRDIAGLKRALDEFQARAWYLEHNREGKWLFKNVKNMIAELHSLVESYDHEAVKTTTLKTFLAEQFKPIVGDCYQSLLVFPPIDEITLFADKVSLILFEPYTGVGLHPSLERFYNDALYKNRVMFLSGGRDTMNRLYEAAKQLKAIERIIANMRDEKVPEDN
;
A
#
# COMPACT_ATOMS: atom_id res chain seq x y z
N LEU A 1 11.88 21.07 -21.08
CA LEU A 1 13.32 20.97 -20.77
C LEU A 1 13.78 19.51 -20.70
N ILE A 2 13.42 18.76 -19.65
CA ILE A 2 13.90 17.38 -19.41
C ILE A 2 13.50 16.39 -20.53
N LEU A 3 12.26 16.49 -21.05
CA LEU A 3 11.84 15.66 -22.17
C LEU A 3 12.74 15.86 -23.40
N VAL A 4 13.02 17.11 -23.76
CA VAL A 4 13.82 17.46 -24.93
C VAL A 4 15.26 16.95 -24.81
N SER A 5 15.87 17.08 -23.63
CA SER A 5 17.22 16.54 -23.37
C SER A 5 17.29 15.01 -23.36
N SER A 6 16.14 14.32 -23.37
CA SER A 6 16.06 12.86 -23.37
C SER A 6 15.84 12.26 -24.76
N LEU A 7 15.65 13.09 -25.80
CA LEU A 7 15.28 12.65 -27.15
C LEU A 7 16.48 12.49 -28.11
N ALA A 8 17.72 12.67 -27.64
CA ALA A 8 18.88 12.63 -28.53
C ALA A 8 19.09 11.23 -29.11
N ASN A 9 19.16 11.13 -30.44
CA ASN A 9 19.24 9.87 -31.19
C ASN A 9 20.61 9.66 -31.87
N ILE A 10 21.68 10.17 -31.24
CA ILE A 10 23.05 10.12 -31.77
C ILE A 10 23.87 9.18 -30.87
N PRO A 11 24.78 8.35 -31.42
CA PRO A 11 25.70 7.55 -30.61
C PRO A 11 26.46 8.42 -29.61
N ASN A 12 26.52 8.00 -28.34
CA ASN A 12 27.15 8.74 -27.22
C ASN A 12 26.57 10.13 -26.92
N ALA A 13 25.32 10.41 -27.28
CA ALA A 13 24.66 11.64 -26.85
C ALA A 13 24.55 11.70 -25.32
N LEU A 14 24.84 12.88 -24.75
CA LEU A 14 24.56 13.16 -23.35
C LEU A 14 23.05 13.27 -23.17
N LEU A 15 22.44 12.24 -22.59
CA LEU A 15 21.00 12.19 -22.34
C LEU A 15 20.68 12.71 -20.94
N GLY A 16 19.63 13.52 -20.86
CA GLY A 16 19.10 14.06 -19.62
C GLY A 16 19.86 15.28 -19.10
N LEU A 17 19.45 15.76 -17.93
CA LEU A 17 20.02 16.94 -17.27
C LEU A 17 20.30 16.67 -15.81
N THR A 18 21.42 17.15 -15.31
CA THR A 18 21.74 17.14 -13.89
C THR A 18 20.87 18.14 -13.13
N LEU A 19 20.71 17.94 -11.82
CA LEU A 19 19.95 18.87 -10.97
C LEU A 19 20.43 20.34 -11.09
N PRO A 20 21.76 20.65 -11.09
CA PRO A 20 22.24 22.01 -11.30
C PRO A 20 21.87 22.59 -12.67
N GLU A 21 21.89 21.81 -13.74
CA GLU A 21 21.47 22.28 -15.07
C GLU A 21 19.98 22.60 -15.12
N ILE A 22 19.15 21.75 -14.51
CA ILE A 22 17.70 21.98 -14.41
C ILE A 22 17.43 23.26 -13.61
N ILE A 23 18.08 23.41 -12.45
CA ILE A 23 17.96 24.60 -11.61
C ILE A 23 18.42 25.83 -12.40
N GLY A 24 19.59 25.79 -13.04
CA GLY A 24 20.14 26.89 -13.81
C GLY A 24 19.22 27.36 -14.95
N ASN A 25 18.51 26.43 -15.60
CA ASN A 25 17.53 26.76 -16.64
C ASN A 25 16.18 27.27 -16.10
N LEU A 26 15.85 27.00 -14.83
CA LEU A 26 14.59 27.39 -14.19
C LEU A 26 14.74 28.57 -13.23
N CYS A 27 15.96 28.99 -12.93
CA CYS A 27 16.26 30.10 -12.06
C CYS A 27 15.86 31.44 -12.70
N GLU A 28 15.15 32.25 -11.92
CA GLU A 28 14.90 33.66 -12.18
C GLU A 28 15.21 34.46 -10.90
N PRO A 29 15.48 35.77 -10.98
CA PRO A 29 15.78 36.58 -9.81
C PRO A 29 14.68 36.48 -8.75
N GLY A 30 15.05 36.15 -7.50
CA GLY A 30 14.13 36.05 -6.36
C GLY A 30 13.39 34.71 -6.19
N ARG A 31 13.69 33.70 -7.02
CA ARG A 31 13.05 32.37 -6.92
C ARG A 31 13.69 31.47 -5.85
N ASP A 32 12.86 30.80 -5.05
CA ASP A 32 13.32 29.83 -4.05
C ASP A 32 13.79 28.52 -4.70
N ILE A 33 15.10 28.29 -4.64
CA ILE A 33 15.76 27.09 -5.16
C ILE A 33 15.40 25.85 -4.32
N ALA A 34 15.15 26.00 -3.02
CA ALA A 34 14.87 24.89 -2.13
C ALA A 34 13.48 24.28 -2.39
N GLY A 35 12.48 25.11 -2.73
CA GLY A 35 11.17 24.66 -3.20
C GLY A 35 11.23 23.93 -4.55
N LEU A 36 12.12 24.35 -5.45
CA LEU A 36 12.24 23.76 -6.78
C LEU A 36 12.73 22.31 -6.75
N LYS A 37 13.67 21.99 -5.85
CA LYS A 37 14.12 20.60 -5.64
C LYS A 37 12.98 19.71 -5.15
N ARG A 38 12.22 20.16 -4.14
CA ARG A 38 11.06 19.42 -3.63
C ARG A 38 10.02 19.17 -4.73
N ALA A 39 9.72 20.17 -5.54
CA ALA A 39 8.79 20.03 -6.65
C ALA A 39 9.29 19.04 -7.72
N LEU A 40 10.60 18.99 -7.97
CA LEU A 40 11.20 17.99 -8.88
C LEU A 40 11.11 16.57 -8.31
N ASP A 41 11.36 16.38 -7.02
CA ASP A 41 11.24 15.09 -6.35
C ASP A 41 9.78 14.59 -6.38
N GLU A 42 8.82 15.47 -6.09
CA GLU A 42 7.38 15.18 -6.22
C GLU A 42 6.97 14.87 -7.67
N PHE A 43 7.53 15.60 -8.64
CA PHE A 43 7.31 15.34 -10.06
C PHE A 43 7.84 13.97 -10.47
N GLN A 44 9.02 13.58 -9.98
CA GLN A 44 9.58 12.24 -10.21
C GLN A 44 8.68 11.13 -9.71
N ALA A 45 8.13 11.30 -8.51
CA ALA A 45 7.26 10.31 -7.89
C ALA A 45 5.97 10.07 -8.69
N ARG A 46 5.54 11.04 -9.51
CA ARG A 46 4.32 10.95 -10.33
C ARG A 46 4.60 10.65 -11.81
N ALA A 47 5.79 10.96 -12.32
CA ALA A 47 6.11 10.82 -13.73
C ALA A 47 6.55 9.39 -14.08
N TRP A 48 5.67 8.67 -14.79
CA TRP A 48 5.85 7.26 -15.16
C TRP A 48 7.07 6.92 -16.01
N TYR A 49 7.80 7.88 -16.55
CA TYR A 49 8.91 7.62 -17.46
C TYR A 49 10.17 8.37 -17.08
N LEU A 50 10.15 9.10 -15.96
CA LEU A 50 11.26 9.93 -15.52
C LEU A 50 12.15 9.17 -14.53
N GLU A 51 13.44 9.05 -14.87
CA GLU A 51 14.44 8.36 -14.05
C GLU A 51 15.75 9.14 -13.97
N HIS A 52 16.60 8.75 -13.01
CA HIS A 52 18.00 9.15 -12.96
C HIS A 52 18.89 8.10 -13.63
N ASN A 53 19.86 8.53 -14.43
CA ASN A 53 20.95 7.64 -14.84
C ASN A 53 22.00 7.52 -13.71
N ARG A 54 23.00 6.64 -13.91
CA ARG A 54 24.12 6.44 -12.98
C ARG A 54 24.94 7.72 -12.71
N GLU A 55 24.82 8.73 -13.56
CA GLU A 55 25.49 10.03 -13.45
C GLU A 55 24.61 11.09 -12.76
N GLY A 56 23.42 10.73 -12.26
CA GLY A 56 22.49 11.65 -11.60
C GLY A 56 21.79 12.62 -12.55
N LYS A 57 21.71 12.30 -13.85
CA LYS A 57 20.93 13.06 -14.83
C LYS A 57 19.51 12.54 -14.90
N TRP A 58 18.56 13.46 -14.89
CA TRP A 58 17.15 13.23 -15.10
C TRP A 58 16.88 13.04 -16.60
N LEU A 59 16.29 11.91 -16.98
CA LEU A 59 15.86 11.64 -18.34
C LEU A 59 14.52 10.91 -18.40
N PHE A 60 13.80 11.11 -19.49
CA PHE A 60 12.67 10.27 -19.87
C PHE A 60 13.18 9.02 -20.58
N LYS A 61 12.84 7.84 -20.05
CA LYS A 61 13.05 6.55 -20.70
C LYS A 61 11.75 6.05 -21.33
N ASN A 62 11.87 5.07 -22.21
CA ASN A 62 10.72 4.32 -22.75
C ASN A 62 10.28 3.16 -21.84
N VAL A 63 10.89 3.02 -20.66
CA VAL A 63 10.54 2.03 -19.62
C VAL A 63 9.80 2.76 -18.51
N LYS A 64 8.73 2.14 -18.00
CA LYS A 64 7.92 2.72 -16.93
C LYS A 64 8.68 2.71 -15.61
N ASN A 65 8.63 3.83 -14.91
CA ASN A 65 9.07 4.02 -13.53
C ASN A 65 8.08 3.29 -12.61
N MET A 66 8.53 2.16 -12.07
CA MET A 66 7.77 1.28 -11.18
C MET A 66 7.25 1.98 -9.92
N ILE A 67 7.98 2.98 -9.40
CA ILE A 67 7.57 3.74 -8.21
C ILE A 67 6.34 4.58 -8.51
N ALA A 68 6.31 5.25 -9.67
CA ALA A 68 5.19 6.08 -10.07
C ALA A 68 3.93 5.23 -10.41
N GLU A 69 4.14 4.06 -11.01
CA GLU A 69 3.07 3.08 -11.22
C GLU A 69 2.51 2.57 -9.88
N LEU A 70 3.37 2.24 -8.91
CA LEU A 70 2.99 1.81 -7.57
C LEU A 70 2.15 2.88 -6.87
N HIS A 71 2.59 4.14 -6.84
CA HIS A 71 1.83 5.22 -6.20
C HIS A 71 0.45 5.39 -6.84
N SER A 72 0.38 5.37 -8.18
CA SER A 72 -0.88 5.48 -8.91
C SER A 72 -1.84 4.33 -8.57
N LEU A 73 -1.32 3.10 -8.47
CA LEU A 73 -2.11 1.93 -8.08
C LEU A 73 -2.60 2.03 -6.63
N VAL A 74 -1.72 2.42 -5.70
CA VAL A 74 -2.08 2.59 -4.27
C VAL A 74 -3.18 3.64 -4.10
N GLU A 75 -3.09 4.77 -4.79
CA GLU A 75 -4.12 5.82 -4.77
C GLU A 75 -5.44 5.36 -5.39
N SER A 76 -5.39 4.50 -6.42
CA SER A 76 -6.59 3.97 -7.08
C SER A 76 -7.36 2.96 -6.24
N TYR A 77 -6.71 2.33 -5.24
CA TYR A 77 -7.34 1.27 -4.46
C TYR A 77 -8.26 1.80 -3.37
N ASP A 78 -9.50 1.33 -3.42
CA ASP A 78 -10.46 1.54 -2.36
C ASP A 78 -10.15 0.72 -1.11
N HIS A 79 -10.43 1.29 0.07
CA HIS A 79 -10.12 0.68 1.36
C HIS A 79 -10.94 -0.60 1.58
N GLU A 80 -12.23 -0.61 1.25
CA GLU A 80 -13.10 -1.78 1.46
C GLU A 80 -12.71 -2.97 0.57
N ALA A 81 -12.29 -2.69 -0.67
CA ALA A 81 -11.81 -3.72 -1.59
C ALA A 81 -10.52 -4.40 -1.06
N VAL A 82 -9.58 -3.62 -0.53
CA VAL A 82 -8.32 -4.13 0.04
C VAL A 82 -8.53 -4.85 1.36
N LYS A 83 -9.47 -4.36 2.19
CA LYS A 83 -9.90 -4.99 3.43
C LYS A 83 -10.35 -6.43 3.21
N THR A 84 -11.34 -6.62 2.34
CA THR A 84 -12.00 -7.91 2.11
C THR A 84 -11.08 -8.94 1.46
N THR A 85 -10.10 -8.48 0.67
CA THR A 85 -9.16 -9.34 -0.06
C THR A 85 -7.83 -9.47 0.67
N THR A 86 -6.90 -8.55 0.41
CA THR A 86 -5.51 -8.61 0.87
C THR A 86 -5.40 -8.65 2.40
N LEU A 87 -6.07 -7.73 3.08
CA LEU A 87 -5.91 -7.57 4.53
C LEU A 87 -6.56 -8.72 5.31
N LYS A 88 -7.74 -9.18 4.87
CA LYS A 88 -8.40 -10.37 5.41
C LYS A 88 -7.54 -11.62 5.26
N THR A 89 -6.98 -11.87 4.08
CA THR A 89 -6.09 -13.01 3.83
C THR A 89 -4.83 -12.94 4.68
N PHE A 90 -4.17 -11.80 4.71
CA PHE A 90 -2.96 -11.60 5.51
C PHE A 90 -3.21 -11.87 7.01
N LEU A 91 -4.25 -11.26 7.59
CA LEU A 91 -4.60 -11.48 8.99
C LEU A 91 -5.03 -12.93 9.26
N ALA A 92 -5.73 -13.57 8.33
CA ALA A 92 -6.12 -14.97 8.47
C ALA A 92 -4.90 -15.90 8.55
N GLU A 93 -3.83 -15.60 7.81
CA GLU A 93 -2.58 -16.35 7.88
C GLU A 93 -1.81 -16.07 9.17
N GLN A 94 -1.68 -14.80 9.56
CA GLN A 94 -0.92 -14.41 10.75
C GLN A 94 -1.56 -14.88 12.07
N PHE A 95 -2.89 -14.92 12.13
CA PHE A 95 -3.65 -15.37 13.30
C PHE A 95 -4.13 -16.82 13.18
N LYS A 96 -3.57 -17.60 12.26
CA LYS A 96 -3.93 -19.02 12.15
C LYS A 96 -3.47 -19.76 13.41
N PRO A 97 -4.37 -20.46 14.13
CA PRO A 97 -3.97 -21.20 15.33
C PRO A 97 -3.09 -22.38 14.94
N ILE A 98 -1.91 -22.49 15.57
CA ILE A 98 -0.97 -23.59 15.34
C ILE A 98 -1.19 -24.70 16.36
N VAL A 99 -1.12 -24.37 17.65
CA VAL A 99 -1.36 -25.32 18.76
C VAL A 99 -2.85 -25.41 19.09
N GLY A 100 -3.57 -24.29 19.05
CA GLY A 100 -5.01 -24.23 19.25
C GLY A 100 -5.47 -24.20 20.71
N ASP A 101 -4.58 -23.96 21.68
CA ASP A 101 -4.97 -23.94 23.11
C ASP A 101 -5.85 -22.73 23.47
N CYS A 102 -5.54 -21.56 22.91
CA CYS A 102 -6.28 -20.32 23.20
C CYS A 102 -7.58 -20.20 22.41
N TYR A 103 -7.53 -20.54 21.12
CA TYR A 103 -8.66 -20.53 20.21
C TYR A 103 -8.42 -21.53 19.09
N GLN A 104 -9.51 -22.10 18.56
CA GLN A 104 -9.47 -23.08 17.48
C GLN A 104 -10.14 -22.55 16.21
N SER A 105 -10.98 -21.52 16.32
CA SER A 105 -11.65 -20.89 15.18
C SER A 105 -11.22 -19.44 15.05
N LEU A 106 -10.94 -18.98 13.83
CA LEU A 106 -10.60 -17.59 13.52
C LEU A 106 -11.63 -17.01 12.55
N LEU A 107 -12.16 -15.84 12.86
CA LEU A 107 -13.02 -15.05 11.99
C LEU A 107 -12.43 -13.65 11.83
N VAL A 108 -12.12 -13.26 10.59
CA VAL A 108 -11.50 -11.96 10.28
C VAL A 108 -12.51 -11.06 9.58
N PHE A 109 -12.87 -9.95 10.23
CA PHE A 109 -13.91 -9.00 9.82
C PHE A 109 -15.21 -9.67 9.33
N PRO A 110 -15.80 -10.60 10.12
CA PRO A 110 -17.07 -11.19 9.74
C PRO A 110 -18.19 -10.14 9.85
N PRO A 111 -19.22 -10.21 8.99
CA PRO A 111 -20.53 -9.65 9.30
C PRO A 111 -21.07 -10.22 10.62
N ILE A 112 -21.80 -9.42 11.39
CA ILE A 112 -22.22 -9.80 12.76
C ILE A 112 -23.21 -10.97 12.75
N ASP A 113 -24.09 -10.99 11.75
CA ASP A 113 -25.08 -12.03 11.48
C ASP A 113 -24.47 -13.37 11.05
N GLU A 114 -23.24 -13.36 10.52
CA GLU A 114 -22.51 -14.57 10.14
C GLU A 114 -21.70 -15.19 11.31
N ILE A 115 -21.68 -14.55 12.48
CA ILE A 115 -20.91 -15.05 13.63
C ILE A 115 -21.65 -16.19 14.31
N THR A 116 -21.15 -17.42 14.09
CA THR A 116 -21.62 -18.61 14.80
C THR A 116 -20.61 -19.05 15.85
N LEU A 117 -21.07 -19.16 17.10
CA LEU A 117 -20.30 -19.72 18.21
C LEU A 117 -20.67 -21.19 18.43
N PHE A 118 -19.69 -21.98 18.84
CA PHE A 118 -19.87 -23.40 19.09
C PHE A 118 -19.46 -23.73 20.53
N ALA A 119 -20.07 -24.77 21.10
CA ALA A 119 -19.85 -25.12 22.51
C ALA A 119 -18.47 -25.78 22.75
N ASP A 120 -17.93 -26.43 21.73
CA ASP A 120 -16.74 -27.29 21.74
C ASP A 120 -15.44 -26.54 21.39
N LYS A 121 -15.54 -25.38 20.73
CA LYS A 121 -14.39 -24.56 20.33
C LYS A 121 -14.52 -23.09 20.74
N VAL A 122 -13.38 -22.47 20.97
CA VAL A 122 -13.24 -21.02 21.22
C VAL A 122 -12.93 -20.32 19.90
N SER A 123 -13.68 -19.25 19.62
CA SER A 123 -13.55 -18.43 18.41
C SER A 123 -12.85 -17.12 18.72
N LEU A 124 -11.77 -16.80 17.99
CA LEU A 124 -11.18 -15.47 17.94
C LEU A 124 -11.80 -14.69 16.77
N ILE A 125 -12.32 -13.50 17.06
CA ILE A 125 -12.94 -12.63 16.08
C ILE A 125 -12.20 -11.29 16.01
N LEU A 126 -11.69 -10.96 14.83
CA LEU A 126 -10.98 -9.72 14.56
C LEU A 126 -11.94 -8.66 14.02
N PHE A 127 -11.93 -7.48 14.63
CA PHE A 127 -12.72 -6.33 14.22
C PHE A 127 -11.89 -5.07 14.06
N GLU A 128 -12.46 -4.11 13.32
CA GLU A 128 -11.88 -2.78 13.20
C GLU A 128 -12.02 -1.99 14.51
N PRO A 129 -11.07 -1.07 14.79
CA PRO A 129 -11.18 -0.15 15.90
C PRO A 129 -12.49 0.62 15.86
N TYR A 130 -13.26 0.53 16.94
CA TYR A 130 -14.43 1.36 17.12
C TYR A 130 -14.03 2.77 17.54
N THR A 131 -14.83 3.76 17.12
CA THR A 131 -14.55 5.16 17.42
C THR A 131 -14.90 5.58 18.84
N GLY A 132 -15.82 4.87 19.49
CA GLY A 132 -16.24 5.12 20.87
C GLY A 132 -15.43 4.37 21.91
N VAL A 133 -15.98 4.32 23.12
CA VAL A 133 -15.39 3.59 24.25
C VAL A 133 -15.81 2.13 24.18
N GLY A 134 -14.85 1.21 24.29
CA GLY A 134 -15.10 -0.23 24.33
C GLY A 134 -15.34 -0.87 22.95
N LEU A 135 -16.10 -1.96 22.95
CA LEU A 135 -16.47 -2.68 21.73
C LEU A 135 -17.53 -1.90 20.94
N HIS A 136 -17.62 -2.18 19.64
CA HIS A 136 -18.71 -1.66 18.82
C HIS A 136 -20.07 -2.08 19.42
N PRO A 137 -21.08 -1.19 19.52
CA PRO A 137 -22.36 -1.50 20.19
C PRO A 137 -23.06 -2.75 19.66
N SER A 138 -22.97 -3.00 18.35
CA SER A 138 -23.54 -4.21 17.75
C SER A 138 -22.81 -5.50 18.18
N LEU A 139 -21.50 -5.43 18.42
CA LEU A 139 -20.74 -6.57 18.95
C LEU A 139 -21.01 -6.80 20.42
N GLU A 140 -21.18 -5.72 21.18
CA GLU A 140 -21.58 -5.81 22.57
C GLU A 140 -22.97 -6.44 22.71
N ARG A 141 -23.94 -6.04 21.86
CA ARG A 141 -25.26 -6.70 21.77
C ARG A 141 -25.13 -8.18 21.41
N PHE A 142 -24.38 -8.49 20.36
CA PHE A 142 -24.11 -9.89 19.98
C PHE A 142 -23.54 -10.70 21.15
N TYR A 143 -22.55 -10.18 21.86
CA TYR A 143 -21.96 -10.83 23.03
C TYR A 143 -22.97 -11.00 24.18
N ASN A 144 -23.82 -10.01 24.40
CA ASN A 144 -24.84 -10.07 25.45
C ASN A 144 -25.93 -11.11 25.16
N ASP A 145 -26.28 -11.29 23.89
CA ASP A 145 -27.28 -12.26 23.43
C ASP A 145 -26.69 -13.66 23.19
N ALA A 146 -25.36 -13.78 23.09
CA ALA A 146 -24.68 -15.03 22.83
C ALA A 146 -24.89 -16.05 23.97
N LEU A 147 -25.23 -17.29 23.60
CA LEU A 147 -25.35 -18.42 24.53
C LEU A 147 -23.98 -18.84 25.11
N TYR A 148 -22.94 -18.83 24.28
CA TYR A 148 -21.60 -19.32 24.64
C TYR A 148 -20.60 -18.17 24.85
N LYS A 149 -20.87 -17.30 25.81
CA LYS A 149 -20.03 -16.11 26.10
C LYS A 149 -18.57 -16.44 26.42
N ASN A 150 -18.33 -17.57 27.07
CA ASN A 150 -16.98 -18.04 27.41
C ASN A 150 -16.24 -18.72 26.24
N ARG A 151 -16.83 -18.72 25.03
CA ARG A 151 -16.27 -19.34 23.82
C ARG A 151 -15.93 -18.33 22.73
N VAL A 152 -15.88 -17.03 23.07
CA VAL A 152 -15.54 -15.98 22.11
C VAL A 152 -14.49 -15.03 22.67
N MET A 153 -13.55 -14.65 21.81
CA MET A 153 -12.56 -13.61 22.05
C MET A 153 -12.69 -12.56 20.95
N PHE A 154 -12.67 -11.28 21.34
CA PHE A 154 -12.64 -10.17 20.40
C PHE A 154 -11.26 -9.52 20.44
N LEU A 155 -10.67 -9.31 19.27
CA LEU A 155 -9.44 -8.56 19.13
C LEU A 155 -9.65 -7.40 18.16
N SER A 156 -9.26 -6.21 18.61
CA SER A 156 -9.30 -4.98 17.84
C SER A 156 -7.99 -4.21 18.07
N GLY A 157 -7.52 -3.52 17.04
CA GLY A 157 -6.36 -2.63 17.11
C GLY A 157 -6.73 -1.21 17.53
N GLY A 158 -5.73 -0.32 17.51
CA GLY A 158 -5.94 1.14 17.53
C GLY A 158 -6.15 1.69 16.12
N ARG A 159 -6.78 2.87 16.00
CA ARG A 159 -7.08 3.49 14.69
C ARG A 159 -5.82 3.77 13.87
N ASP A 160 -4.79 4.33 14.50
CA ASP A 160 -3.55 4.67 13.78
C ASP A 160 -2.86 3.42 13.23
N THR A 161 -2.86 2.33 14.00
CA THR A 161 -2.36 1.03 13.56
C THR A 161 -3.17 0.49 12.39
N MET A 162 -4.50 0.61 12.43
CA MET A 162 -5.37 0.14 11.35
C MET A 162 -5.17 0.95 10.06
N ASN A 163 -5.00 2.27 10.15
CA ASN A 163 -4.71 3.13 9.01
C ASN A 163 -3.38 2.73 8.34
N ARG A 164 -2.32 2.51 9.14
CA ARG A 164 -1.04 2.02 8.61
C ARG A 164 -1.17 0.64 7.97
N LEU A 165 -2.00 -0.23 8.55
CA LEU A 165 -2.25 -1.57 7.99
C LEU A 165 -2.95 -1.47 6.63
N TYR A 166 -3.88 -0.52 6.46
CA TYR A 166 -4.51 -0.25 5.16
C TYR A 166 -3.52 0.26 4.12
N GLU A 167 -2.66 1.21 4.47
CA GLU A 167 -1.63 1.72 3.57
C GLU A 167 -0.67 0.60 3.14
N ALA A 168 -0.19 -0.20 4.09
CA ALA A 168 0.68 -1.34 3.81
C ALA A 168 -0.01 -2.40 2.93
N ALA A 169 -1.28 -2.70 3.18
CA ALA A 169 -2.03 -3.67 2.38
C ALA A 169 -2.27 -3.16 0.94
N LYS A 170 -2.52 -1.86 0.76
CA LYS A 170 -2.61 -1.24 -0.59
C LYS A 170 -1.29 -1.36 -1.33
N GLN A 171 -0.17 -1.08 -0.65
CA GLN A 171 1.17 -1.21 -1.22
C GLN A 171 1.46 -2.66 -1.62
N LEU A 172 1.17 -3.63 -0.74
CA LEU A 172 1.35 -5.06 -1.04
C LEU A 172 0.56 -5.47 -2.28
N LYS A 173 -0.72 -5.10 -2.36
CA LYS A 173 -1.56 -5.38 -3.53
C LYS A 173 -1.05 -4.72 -4.81
N ALA A 174 -0.49 -3.52 -4.71
CA ALA A 174 0.10 -2.82 -5.84
C ALA A 174 1.36 -3.56 -6.34
N ILE A 175 2.23 -3.98 -5.43
CA ILE A 175 3.44 -4.75 -5.74
C ILE A 175 3.07 -6.08 -6.41
N GLU A 176 2.12 -6.83 -5.85
CA GLU A 176 1.64 -8.09 -6.44
C GLU A 176 1.11 -7.88 -7.86
N ARG A 177 0.37 -6.79 -8.10
CA ARG A 177 -0.14 -6.44 -9.42
C ARG A 177 0.98 -6.10 -10.40
N ILE A 178 1.97 -5.33 -9.96
CA ILE A 178 3.14 -4.98 -10.79
C ILE A 178 3.93 -6.24 -11.14
N ILE A 179 4.21 -7.11 -10.17
CA ILE A 179 4.93 -8.38 -10.42
C ILE A 179 4.15 -9.26 -11.40
N ALA A 180 2.83 -9.34 -11.27
CA ALA A 180 1.98 -10.06 -12.22
C ALA A 180 2.08 -9.48 -13.64
N ASN A 181 1.99 -8.15 -13.79
CA ASN A 181 2.13 -7.48 -15.07
C ASN A 181 3.53 -7.71 -15.68
N MET A 182 4.61 -7.64 -14.89
CA MET A 182 5.98 -7.88 -15.37
C MET A 182 6.16 -9.30 -15.92
N ARG A 183 5.54 -10.29 -15.27
CA ARG A 183 5.54 -11.69 -15.73
C ARG A 183 4.78 -11.84 -17.06
N ASP A 184 3.62 -11.20 -17.18
CA ASP A 184 2.82 -11.21 -18.41
C ASP A 184 3.52 -10.51 -19.58
N GLU A 185 4.23 -9.42 -19.30
CA GLU A 185 5.00 -8.64 -20.28
C GLU A 185 6.36 -9.28 -20.65
N LYS A 186 6.74 -10.41 -20.01
CA LYS A 186 8.04 -11.11 -20.21
C LYS A 186 9.26 -10.20 -20.05
N VAL A 187 9.19 -9.25 -19.12
CA VAL A 187 10.33 -8.38 -18.79
C VAL A 187 11.38 -9.23 -18.05
N PRO A 188 12.68 -9.16 -18.39
CA PRO A 188 13.72 -9.87 -17.64
C PRO A 188 13.72 -9.46 -16.16
N GLU A 189 13.87 -10.43 -15.25
CA GLU A 189 13.87 -10.19 -13.79
C GLU A 189 15.11 -9.40 -13.29
N ASP A 190 16.12 -9.19 -14.13
CA ASP A 190 17.33 -8.46 -13.80
C ASP A 190 17.32 -7.04 -14.41
N ASN A 191 17.23 -6.03 -13.55
CA ASN A 191 17.83 -4.69 -13.73
C ASN A 191 18.13 -4.02 -12.39
#